data_AF-A0A921TI13-F1
#
_entry.id   AF-A0A921TI13-F1
#
_cell.length_a   1.000
_cell.length_b   1.000
_cell.length_c   1.000
_cell.angle_alpha   90.00
_cell.angle_beta   90.00
_cell.angle_gamma   90.00
#
_symmetry.space_group_name_H-M   'P 1'
#
loop_
_entity.id
_entity.type
_entity.pdbx_description
1 polymer ?
#
loop_
_entity_poly.entity_id
_entity_poly.type
_entity_poly.pdbx_seq_one_letter_code
_entity_poly.pdbx_strand_id
1 'polypeptide(L)'
;MNAIATPVTGNRWFRTFHWLLRREYWENRGGFLWAPAITGGICVLVALLLAVLGVVQTRGADPALRQVDDTASYMNSVGAAGDALLLAGCTVTAMVLAFVVFFYALGSLYDDRRDRSALFWKSMPVSDAQTVLSKAAWALLLAPLLALAIGLLVGLVLWLVAMVAMAAGGMPHPLAIITHAHPFAVTGRLLASLPLQLLWSLPTVGWLMFCSAFVRSKPFLWAVLVPILACTIVSVLGLVTGLGVPHGLLWYVAVFRGLMSVIPGSWALQGLGIRLDEARDPGEMVLAVLDQANGLEVYGGIDIWIGAAVGAALLAAAVQLRRWRDEA
;
A
#
# COMPACT_ATOMS: atom_id res chain seq x y z
N MET A 1 15.65 48.59 9.71
CA MET A 1 14.94 47.74 10.70
C MET A 1 15.69 46.42 10.79
N ASN A 2 16.52 46.28 11.82
CA ASN A 2 17.31 45.07 12.04
C ASN A 2 16.41 44.00 12.68
N ALA A 3 16.04 43.00 11.88
CA ALA A 3 15.39 41.81 12.42
C ALA A 3 16.44 41.04 13.24
N ILE A 4 16.35 41.17 14.56
CA ILE A 4 17.08 40.34 15.51
C ILE A 4 16.58 38.91 15.27
N ALA A 5 17.40 38.11 14.60
CA ALA A 5 17.19 36.67 14.51
C ALA A 5 17.33 36.11 15.93
N THR A 6 16.21 35.87 16.58
CA THR A 6 16.20 35.07 17.81
C THR A 6 16.83 33.73 17.47
N PRO A 7 17.91 33.30 18.16
CA PRO A 7 18.45 31.98 17.96
C PRO A 7 17.43 31.01 18.54
N VAL A 8 16.51 30.54 17.70
CA VAL A 8 15.67 29.39 18.04
C VAL A 8 16.62 28.19 18.10
N THR A 9 17.12 27.93 19.30
CA THR A 9 17.86 26.74 19.74
C THR A 9 16.94 25.51 19.85
N GLY A 10 15.96 25.42 18.94
CA GLY A 10 15.12 24.26 18.72
C GLY A 10 15.64 23.48 17.53
N ASN A 11 15.46 22.16 17.57
CA ASN A 11 15.99 21.18 16.62
C ASN A 11 15.60 21.50 15.16
N ARG A 12 16.37 22.38 14.49
CA ARG A 12 16.03 22.97 13.16
C ARG A 12 15.77 21.89 12.12
N TRP A 13 16.51 20.78 12.21
CA TRP A 13 16.36 19.62 11.34
C TRP A 13 14.93 19.06 11.33
N PHE A 14 14.34 18.84 12.51
CA PHE A 14 12.99 18.26 12.62
C PHE A 14 11.92 19.23 12.11
N ARG A 15 12.07 20.53 12.38
CA ARG A 15 11.15 21.55 11.85
C ARG A 15 11.20 21.59 10.34
N THR A 16 12.40 21.65 9.75
CA THR A 16 12.57 21.62 8.29
C THR A 16 11.99 20.35 7.69
N PHE A 17 12.30 19.18 8.26
CA PHE A 17 11.79 17.90 7.78
C PHE A 17 10.27 17.81 7.83
N HIS A 18 9.65 18.25 8.93
CA HIS A 18 8.19 18.32 9.04
C HIS A 18 7.55 19.19 7.94
N TRP A 19 8.14 20.34 7.63
CA TRP A 19 7.64 21.20 6.54
C TRP A 19 7.80 20.57 5.16
N LEU A 20 8.90 19.84 4.92
CA LEU A 20 9.07 19.07 3.68
C LEU A 20 7.97 18.01 3.53
N LEU A 21 7.66 17.28 4.60
CA LEU A 21 6.56 16.31 4.58
C LEU A 21 5.23 16.99 4.26
N ARG A 22 4.94 18.14 4.88
CA ARG A 22 3.70 18.89 4.61
C ARG A 22 3.64 19.41 3.17
N ARG A 23 4.77 19.86 2.62
CA ARG A 23 4.89 20.29 1.24
C ARG A 23 4.57 19.15 0.27
N GLU A 24 5.21 18.00 0.44
CA GLU A 24 5.00 16.82 -0.41
C GLU A 24 3.53 16.40 -0.44
N TYR A 25 2.84 16.46 0.70
CA TYR A 25 1.40 16.19 0.76
C TYR A 25 0.58 17.19 -0.05
N TRP A 26 0.90 18.48 0.03
CA TRP A 26 0.15 19.53 -0.67
C TRP A 26 0.35 19.46 -2.18
N GLU A 27 1.56 19.20 -2.63
CA GLU A 27 1.90 19.02 -4.04
C GLU A 27 1.24 17.77 -4.62
N ASN A 28 1.18 16.67 -3.87
CA ASN A 28 0.70 15.38 -4.35
C ASN A 28 -0.68 14.97 -3.79
N ARG A 29 -1.47 15.94 -3.32
CA ARG A 29 -2.76 15.68 -2.65
C ARG A 29 -3.74 14.94 -3.55
N GLY A 30 -3.70 15.19 -4.86
CA GLY A 30 -4.50 14.48 -5.85
C GLY A 30 -4.29 12.97 -5.81
N GLY A 31 -3.02 12.54 -5.83
CA GLY A 31 -2.68 11.12 -5.76
C GLY A 31 -2.93 10.53 -4.37
N PHE A 32 -2.39 11.13 -3.32
CA PHE A 32 -2.39 10.51 -2.00
C PHE A 32 -3.76 10.48 -1.31
N LEU A 33 -4.57 11.52 -1.47
CA LEU A 33 -5.87 11.63 -0.80
C LEU A 33 -7.02 11.28 -1.74
N TRP A 34 -7.09 11.94 -2.90
CA TRP A 34 -8.28 11.87 -3.74
C TRP A 34 -8.39 10.55 -4.49
N ALA A 35 -7.29 9.97 -4.98
CA ALA A 35 -7.34 8.68 -5.67
C ALA A 35 -7.95 7.53 -4.83
N PRO A 36 -7.47 7.27 -3.59
CA PRO A 36 -8.09 6.25 -2.75
C PRO A 36 -9.51 6.65 -2.28
N ALA A 37 -9.78 7.94 -2.03
CA ALA A 37 -11.10 8.39 -1.61
C ALA A 37 -12.17 8.21 -2.71
N ILE A 38 -11.84 8.54 -3.96
CA ILE A 38 -12.74 8.34 -5.11
C ILE A 38 -12.97 6.85 -5.33
N THR A 39 -11.91 6.03 -5.28
CA THR A 39 -12.04 4.58 -5.42
C THR A 39 -12.94 4.00 -4.33
N GLY A 40 -12.73 4.40 -3.07
CA GLY A 40 -13.57 4.01 -1.96
C GLY A 40 -15.04 4.43 -2.16
N GLY A 41 -15.28 5.64 -2.66
CA GLY A 41 -16.62 6.12 -3.01
C GLY A 41 -17.28 5.28 -4.11
N ILE A 42 -16.54 4.88 -5.13
CA ILE A 42 -17.02 3.96 -6.18
C ILE A 42 -17.37 2.59 -5.58
N CYS A 43 -16.52 2.04 -4.72
CA CYS A 43 -16.80 0.77 -4.03
C CYS A 43 -18.05 0.84 -3.17
N VAL A 44 -18.26 1.94 -2.43
CA VAL A 44 -19.49 2.17 -1.66
C VAL A 44 -20.70 2.27 -2.58
N LEU A 45 -20.60 2.97 -3.71
CA LEU A 45 -21.69 3.07 -4.67
C LEU A 45 -22.06 1.70 -5.24
N VAL A 46 -21.07 0.90 -5.65
CA VAL A 46 -21.29 -0.46 -6.13
C VAL A 46 -21.92 -1.33 -5.04
N ALA A 47 -21.42 -1.26 -3.81
CA ALA A 47 -21.97 -1.99 -2.67
C ALA A 47 -23.43 -1.59 -2.38
N LEU A 48 -23.79 -0.32 -2.52
CA LEU A 48 -25.18 0.15 -2.40
C LEU A 48 -26.08 -0.47 -3.48
N LEU A 49 -25.63 -0.52 -4.73
CA LEU A 49 -26.40 -1.17 -5.82
C LEU A 49 -26.58 -2.67 -5.55
N LEU A 50 -25.50 -3.36 -5.15
CA LEU A 50 -25.55 -4.77 -4.78
C LEU A 50 -26.44 -5.01 -3.55
N ALA A 51 -26.42 -4.10 -2.57
CA ALA A 51 -27.28 -4.15 -1.40
C ALA A 51 -28.76 -4.04 -1.79
N VAL A 52 -29.13 -3.12 -2.69
CA VAL A 52 -30.51 -2.99 -3.18
C VAL A 52 -30.96 -4.27 -3.89
N LEU A 53 -30.13 -4.82 -4.78
CA LEU A 53 -30.41 -6.10 -5.44
C LEU A 53 -30.54 -7.25 -4.42
N GLY A 54 -29.67 -7.27 -3.40
CA GLY A 54 -29.73 -8.20 -2.29
C GLY A 54 -31.04 -8.10 -1.52
N VAL A 55 -31.51 -6.89 -1.20
CA VAL A 55 -32.80 -6.66 -0.53
C VAL A 55 -33.98 -7.17 -1.36
N VAL A 56 -33.98 -6.91 -2.67
CA VAL A 56 -35.06 -7.38 -3.56
C VAL A 56 -35.10 -8.90 -3.63
N GLN A 57 -33.94 -9.54 -3.82
CA GLN A 57 -33.83 -11.01 -3.85
C GLN A 57 -34.23 -11.63 -2.51
N THR A 58 -33.71 -11.08 -1.42
CA THR A 58 -34.00 -11.58 -0.08
C THR A 58 -35.46 -11.43 0.28
N ARG A 59 -36.17 -10.38 -0.15
CA ARG A 59 -37.63 -10.21 0.07
C ARG A 59 -38.50 -11.10 -0.83
N GLY A 60 -38.05 -11.39 -2.05
CA GLY A 60 -38.76 -12.27 -2.97
C GLY A 60 -38.62 -13.77 -2.65
N ALA A 61 -37.62 -14.14 -1.84
CA ALA A 61 -37.39 -15.52 -1.41
C ALA A 61 -38.43 -16.02 -0.39
N ASP A 62 -38.61 -17.34 -0.33
CA ASP A 62 -39.45 -18.01 0.65
C ASP A 62 -39.03 -17.64 2.10
N PRO A 63 -39.95 -17.17 2.97
CA PRO A 63 -39.65 -16.92 4.38
C PRO A 63 -38.99 -18.06 5.13
N ALA A 64 -39.23 -19.31 4.75
CA ALA A 64 -38.57 -20.47 5.36
C ALA A 64 -37.04 -20.43 5.17
N LEU A 65 -36.55 -19.84 4.09
CA LEU A 65 -35.11 -19.69 3.82
C LEU A 65 -34.42 -18.62 4.69
N ARG A 66 -35.20 -17.82 5.43
CA ARG A 66 -34.69 -16.83 6.41
C ARG A 66 -34.67 -17.39 7.83
N GLN A 67 -35.17 -18.61 8.04
CA GLN A 67 -35.12 -19.27 9.33
C GLN A 67 -33.69 -19.69 9.63
N VAL A 68 -33.19 -19.26 10.78
CA VAL A 68 -31.83 -19.54 11.23
C VAL A 68 -31.91 -20.62 12.30
N ASP A 69 -31.46 -21.83 11.95
CA ASP A 69 -31.46 -22.98 12.86
C ASP A 69 -30.40 -22.82 13.97
N ASP A 70 -29.20 -22.34 13.61
CA ASP A 70 -28.13 -22.02 14.56
C ASP A 70 -27.86 -20.51 14.58
N THR A 71 -28.52 -19.83 15.52
CA THR A 71 -28.40 -18.38 15.69
C THR A 71 -26.98 -17.95 16.02
N ALA A 72 -26.24 -18.73 16.81
CA ALA A 72 -24.90 -18.37 17.25
C ALA A 72 -23.90 -18.42 16.09
N SER A 73 -23.92 -19.52 15.32
CA SER A 73 -23.08 -19.66 14.11
C SER A 73 -23.38 -18.61 13.05
N TYR A 74 -24.66 -18.29 12.85
CA TYR A 74 -25.08 -17.21 11.95
C TYR A 74 -24.56 -15.84 12.40
N MET A 75 -24.71 -15.49 13.68
CA MET A 75 -24.23 -14.20 14.20
C MET A 75 -22.70 -14.05 14.08
N ASN A 76 -21.95 -15.14 14.31
CA ASN A 76 -20.51 -15.18 14.06
C ASN A 76 -20.17 -14.95 12.58
N SER A 77 -20.90 -15.60 11.66
CA SER A 77 -20.72 -15.44 10.22
C SER A 77 -21.01 -14.01 9.74
N VAL A 78 -22.03 -13.37 10.32
CA VAL A 78 -22.36 -11.97 10.06
C VAL A 78 -21.28 -11.03 10.61
N GLY A 79 -20.74 -11.31 11.80
CA GLY A 79 -19.59 -10.59 12.36
C GLY A 79 -18.34 -10.71 11.47
N ALA A 80 -18.03 -11.92 11.02
CA ALA A 80 -16.94 -12.19 10.07
C ALA A 80 -17.12 -11.46 8.74
N ALA A 81 -18.34 -11.41 8.20
CA ALA A 81 -18.64 -10.60 7.02
C ALA A 81 -18.38 -9.11 7.29
N GLY A 82 -18.66 -8.63 8.51
CA GLY A 82 -18.29 -7.29 8.95
C GLY A 82 -16.77 -7.04 8.91
N ASP A 83 -15.98 -7.96 9.46
CA ASP A 83 -14.52 -7.89 9.40
C ASP A 83 -13.98 -7.96 7.97
N ALA A 84 -14.61 -8.75 7.09
CA ALA A 84 -14.30 -8.82 5.67
C ALA A 84 -14.52 -7.47 4.96
N LEU A 85 -15.60 -6.75 5.29
CA LEU A 85 -15.89 -5.44 4.70
C LEU A 85 -14.88 -4.36 5.15
N LEU A 86 -14.44 -4.40 6.41
CA LEU A 86 -13.37 -3.55 6.91
C LEU A 86 -12.06 -3.81 6.18
N LEU A 87 -11.70 -5.09 6.05
CA LEU A 87 -10.52 -5.52 5.33
C LEU A 87 -10.58 -5.14 3.84
N ALA A 88 -11.73 -5.36 3.18
CA ALA A 88 -11.94 -5.01 1.78
C ALA A 88 -11.75 -3.51 1.53
N GLY A 89 -12.28 -2.65 2.41
CA GLY A 89 -12.05 -1.21 2.35
C GLY A 89 -10.58 -0.85 2.42
N CYS A 90 -9.83 -1.44 3.36
CA CYS A 90 -8.39 -1.23 3.53
C CYS A 90 -7.57 -1.75 2.34
N THR A 91 -7.87 -2.95 1.85
CA THR A 91 -7.13 -3.57 0.75
C THR A 91 -7.31 -2.79 -0.54
N VAL A 92 -8.54 -2.39 -0.87
CA VAL A 92 -8.80 -1.64 -2.11
C VAL A 92 -8.09 -0.28 -2.10
N THR A 93 -8.17 0.47 -0.99
CA THR A 93 -7.49 1.78 -0.90
C THR A 93 -5.98 1.62 -0.90
N ALA A 94 -5.44 0.60 -0.22
CA ALA A 94 -4.01 0.31 -0.21
C ALA A 94 -3.50 -0.09 -1.60
N MET A 95 -4.27 -0.87 -2.38
CA MET A 95 -3.92 -1.26 -3.75
C MET A 95 -3.82 -0.04 -4.68
N VAL A 96 -4.82 0.85 -4.64
CA VAL A 96 -4.76 2.10 -5.41
C VAL A 96 -3.59 2.96 -4.98
N LEU A 97 -3.34 3.05 -3.67
CA LEU A 97 -2.25 3.87 -3.19
C LEU A 97 -0.88 3.27 -3.51
N ALA A 98 -0.74 1.96 -3.60
CA ALA A 98 0.50 1.33 -4.08
C ALA A 98 0.83 1.74 -5.51
N PHE A 99 -0.19 1.83 -6.38
CA PHE A 99 -0.02 2.36 -7.73
C PHE A 99 0.42 3.84 -7.70
N VAL A 100 -0.24 4.67 -6.90
CA VAL A 100 0.15 6.09 -6.73
C VAL A 100 1.59 6.21 -6.21
N VAL A 101 1.96 5.44 -5.19
CA VAL A 101 3.31 5.43 -4.61
C VAL A 101 4.35 4.97 -5.62
N PHE A 102 4.05 3.98 -6.44
CA PHE A 102 4.94 3.52 -7.51
C PHE A 102 5.30 4.66 -8.47
N PHE A 103 4.30 5.36 -9.02
CA PHE A 103 4.54 6.48 -9.93
C PHE A 103 5.13 7.70 -9.22
N TYR A 104 4.74 7.96 -7.98
CA TYR A 104 5.31 9.01 -7.16
C TYR A 104 6.81 8.79 -6.90
N ALA A 105 7.22 7.60 -6.46
CA ALA A 105 8.63 7.27 -6.21
C ALA A 105 9.48 7.40 -7.48
N LEU A 106 8.91 7.00 -8.62
CA LEU A 106 9.56 7.07 -9.93
C LEU A 106 9.66 8.50 -10.50
N GLY A 107 8.67 9.36 -10.25
CA GLY A 107 8.62 10.73 -10.79
C GLY A 107 9.25 11.79 -9.88
N SER A 108 9.17 11.61 -8.57
CA SER A 108 9.38 12.69 -7.60
C SER A 108 10.76 13.35 -7.58
N LEU A 109 11.85 12.66 -7.96
CA LEU A 109 13.19 13.26 -8.09
C LEU A 109 13.51 13.68 -9.53
N TYR A 110 12.82 13.08 -10.50
CA TYR A 110 12.90 13.47 -11.89
C TYR A 110 12.22 14.82 -12.13
N ASP A 111 11.02 15.01 -11.59
CA ASP A 111 10.22 16.23 -11.73
C ASP A 111 10.90 17.42 -11.05
N ASP A 112 11.51 17.23 -9.87
CA ASP A 112 12.33 18.25 -9.19
C ASP A 112 13.42 18.84 -10.11
N ARG A 113 14.03 18.00 -10.97
CA ARG A 113 15.10 18.42 -11.90
C ARG A 113 14.53 18.99 -13.19
N ARG A 114 13.46 18.37 -13.71
CA ARG A 114 12.77 18.82 -14.91
C ARG A 114 12.25 20.25 -14.76
N ASP A 115 11.69 20.57 -13.61
CA ASP A 115 11.10 21.88 -13.31
C ASP A 115 12.13 22.88 -12.76
N ARG A 116 13.41 22.49 -12.67
CA ARG A 116 14.51 23.27 -12.08
C ARG A 116 14.26 23.72 -10.64
N SER A 117 13.26 23.15 -9.96
CA SER A 117 12.96 23.45 -8.56
C SER A 117 14.09 22.98 -7.64
N ALA A 118 14.89 22.00 -8.05
CA ALA A 118 16.10 21.57 -7.37
C ALA A 118 17.07 22.74 -7.04
N LEU A 119 17.23 23.72 -7.95
CA LEU A 119 18.10 24.89 -7.74
C LEU A 119 17.56 25.83 -6.65
N PHE A 120 16.23 25.98 -6.57
CA PHE A 120 15.56 26.74 -5.52
C PHE A 120 15.73 26.06 -4.15
N TRP A 121 15.65 24.72 -4.09
CA TRP A 121 15.85 24.00 -2.83
C TRP A 121 17.29 24.06 -2.33
N LYS A 122 18.28 24.13 -3.23
CA LYS A 122 19.69 24.34 -2.85
C LYS A 122 19.96 25.72 -2.22
N SER A 123 19.18 26.76 -2.58
CA SER A 123 19.35 28.09 -1.98
C SER A 123 18.68 28.23 -0.61
N MET A 124 17.80 27.29 -0.24
CA MET A 124 17.21 27.21 1.09
C MET A 124 18.07 26.36 2.05
N PRO A 125 17.92 26.53 3.38
CA PRO A 125 18.65 25.74 4.37
C PRO A 125 18.09 24.31 4.50
N VAL A 126 18.04 23.57 3.39
CA VAL A 126 17.54 22.20 3.26
C VAL A 126 18.63 21.32 2.64
N SER A 127 18.89 20.17 3.23
CA SER A 127 19.86 19.20 2.68
C SER A 127 19.23 18.27 1.66
N ASP A 128 20.01 17.81 0.67
CA ASP A 128 19.55 16.80 -0.31
C ASP A 128 19.05 15.51 0.36
N ALA A 129 19.69 15.12 1.46
CA ALA A 129 19.28 13.97 2.25
C ALA A 129 17.88 14.15 2.83
N GLN A 130 17.56 15.33 3.39
CA GLN A 130 16.22 15.62 3.90
C GLN A 130 15.17 15.57 2.80
N THR A 131 15.46 16.06 1.60
CA THR A 131 14.50 16.04 0.48
C THR A 131 14.24 14.63 -0.04
N VAL A 132 15.29 13.80 -0.18
CA VAL A 132 15.10 12.39 -0.58
C VAL A 132 14.38 11.62 0.53
N LEU A 133 14.78 11.80 1.79
CA LEU A 133 14.14 11.12 2.93
C LEU A 133 12.70 11.56 3.14
N SER A 134 12.32 12.81 2.86
CA SER A 134 10.93 13.25 2.99
C SER A 134 10.03 12.56 1.96
N LYS A 135 10.52 12.40 0.72
CA LYS A 135 9.82 11.67 -0.34
C LYS A 135 9.75 10.17 -0.03
N ALA A 136 10.85 9.58 0.44
CA ALA A 136 10.88 8.18 0.88
C ALA A 136 9.95 7.92 2.07
N ALA A 137 9.89 8.82 3.07
CA ALA A 137 8.98 8.71 4.20
C ALA A 137 7.51 8.76 3.79
N TRP A 138 7.17 9.56 2.76
CA TRP A 138 5.85 9.51 2.15
C TRP A 138 5.55 8.17 1.50
N ALA A 139 6.44 7.71 0.62
CA ALA A 139 6.26 6.46 -0.10
C ALA A 139 6.17 5.23 0.83
N LEU A 140 7.01 5.18 1.88
CA LEU A 140 7.20 4.00 2.71
C LEU A 140 6.30 3.94 3.96
N LEU A 141 5.83 5.09 4.47
CA LEU A 141 5.12 5.14 5.75
C LEU A 141 3.84 5.96 5.69
N LEU A 142 3.91 7.24 5.31
CA LEU A 142 2.77 8.15 5.44
C LEU A 142 1.66 7.81 4.44
N ALA A 143 2.02 7.43 3.21
CA ALA A 143 1.04 6.97 2.24
C ALA A 143 0.35 5.68 2.73
N PRO A 144 1.04 4.57 3.06
CA PRO A 144 0.39 3.38 3.64
C PRO A 144 -0.52 3.67 4.84
N LEU A 145 -0.09 4.55 5.76
CA LEU A 145 -0.91 4.97 6.90
C LEU A 145 -2.18 5.72 6.47
N LEU A 146 -2.07 6.59 5.47
CA LEU A 146 -3.21 7.32 4.90
C LEU A 146 -4.17 6.37 4.16
N ALA A 147 -3.67 5.39 3.40
CA ALA A 147 -4.49 4.35 2.78
C ALA A 147 -5.28 3.58 3.83
N LEU A 148 -4.65 3.21 4.94
CA LEU A 148 -5.32 2.54 6.05
C LEU A 148 -6.42 3.41 6.65
N ALA A 149 -6.14 4.69 6.93
CA ALA A 149 -7.14 5.61 7.49
C ALA A 149 -8.36 5.77 6.56
N ILE A 150 -8.14 5.99 5.26
CA ILE A 150 -9.22 6.11 4.27
C ILE A 150 -9.95 4.76 4.12
N GLY A 151 -9.20 3.66 4.07
CA GLY A 151 -9.73 2.32 3.92
C GLY A 151 -10.62 1.88 5.07
N LEU A 152 -10.26 2.24 6.31
CA LEU A 152 -11.09 2.03 7.49
C LEU A 152 -12.40 2.82 7.39
N LEU A 153 -12.36 4.07 6.95
CA LEU A 153 -13.58 4.87 6.74
C LEU A 153 -14.48 4.23 5.67
N VAL A 154 -13.90 3.80 4.54
CA VAL A 154 -14.62 3.09 3.48
C VAL A 154 -15.23 1.80 4.02
N GLY A 155 -14.46 1.00 4.73
CA GLY A 155 -14.91 -0.25 5.36
C GLY A 155 -16.07 -0.03 6.32
N LEU A 156 -16.00 0.99 7.18
CA LEU A 156 -17.09 1.37 8.09
C LEU A 156 -18.36 1.79 7.35
N VAL A 157 -18.24 2.49 6.23
CA VAL A 157 -19.40 2.84 5.39
C VAL A 157 -20.00 1.59 4.74
N LEU A 158 -19.18 0.68 4.21
CA LEU A 158 -19.64 -0.59 3.65
C LEU A 158 -20.37 -1.45 4.69
N TRP A 159 -19.87 -1.44 5.93
CA TRP A 159 -20.46 -2.10 7.08
C TRP A 159 -21.86 -1.57 7.41
N LEU A 160 -22.04 -0.24 7.39
CA LEU A 160 -23.35 0.40 7.54
C LEU A 160 -24.29 0.05 6.39
N VAL A 161 -23.80 0.04 5.16
CA VAL A 161 -24.58 -0.36 3.97
C VAL A 161 -25.08 -1.80 4.12
N ALA A 162 -24.20 -2.73 4.52
CA ALA A 162 -24.57 -4.12 4.72
C ALA A 162 -25.63 -4.28 5.83
N MET A 163 -25.46 -3.59 6.96
CA MET A 163 -26.41 -3.63 8.07
C MET A 163 -27.81 -3.11 7.68
N VAL A 164 -27.86 -1.97 6.97
CA VAL A 164 -29.13 -1.42 6.47
C VAL A 164 -29.75 -2.37 5.44
N ALA A 165 -28.95 -2.98 4.57
CA ALA A 165 -29.43 -3.96 3.59
C ALA A 165 -30.03 -5.20 4.28
N MET A 166 -29.37 -5.74 5.31
CA MET A 166 -29.90 -6.87 6.08
C MET A 166 -31.23 -6.52 6.75
N ALA A 167 -31.30 -5.36 7.40
CA ALA A 167 -32.52 -4.88 8.04
C ALA A 167 -33.65 -4.68 7.03
N ALA A 168 -33.36 -4.04 5.89
CA ALA A 168 -34.32 -3.81 4.83
C ALA A 168 -34.77 -5.12 4.16
N GLY A 169 -33.89 -6.11 4.05
CA GLY A 169 -34.19 -7.45 3.51
C GLY A 169 -35.01 -8.33 4.46
N GLY A 170 -35.23 -7.90 5.71
CA GLY A 170 -35.90 -8.70 6.73
C GLY A 170 -35.05 -9.85 7.27
N MET A 171 -33.73 -9.76 7.14
CA MET A 171 -32.81 -10.75 7.69
C MET A 171 -32.71 -10.62 9.23
N PRO A 172 -32.62 -11.74 9.95
CA PRO A 172 -32.51 -11.70 11.40
C PRO A 172 -31.16 -11.13 11.85
N HIS A 173 -31.15 -10.52 13.03
CA HIS A 173 -29.97 -9.97 13.73
C HIS A 173 -29.02 -9.06 12.90
N PRO A 174 -29.49 -7.98 12.23
CA PRO A 174 -28.61 -7.07 11.47
C PRO A 174 -27.50 -6.43 12.32
N LEU A 175 -27.75 -6.25 13.61
CA LEU A 175 -26.79 -5.69 14.57
C LEU A 175 -25.64 -6.65 14.93
N ALA A 176 -25.71 -7.92 14.51
CA ALA A 176 -24.62 -8.88 14.69
C ALA A 176 -23.32 -8.41 14.02
N ILE A 177 -23.45 -7.62 12.94
CA ILE A 177 -22.35 -6.92 12.29
C ILE A 177 -21.55 -6.09 13.31
N ILE A 178 -22.19 -5.38 14.24
CA ILE A 178 -21.53 -4.59 15.29
C ILE A 178 -20.99 -5.44 16.42
N THR A 179 -21.79 -6.39 16.89
CA THR A 179 -21.49 -7.10 18.13
C THR A 179 -20.49 -8.23 17.97
N HIS A 180 -20.37 -8.81 16.77
CA HIS A 180 -19.53 -9.98 16.49
C HIS A 180 -18.35 -9.67 15.55
N ALA A 181 -18.28 -8.47 14.97
CA ALA A 181 -17.08 -8.04 14.27
C ALA A 181 -16.00 -7.59 15.26
N HIS A 182 -14.74 -7.66 14.84
CA HIS A 182 -13.56 -7.33 15.62
C HIS A 182 -12.79 -6.15 15.00
N PRO A 183 -13.39 -4.94 14.87
CA PRO A 183 -12.80 -3.82 14.15
C PRO A 183 -11.43 -3.40 14.72
N PHE A 184 -11.27 -3.45 16.04
CA PHE A 184 -10.00 -3.12 16.70
C PHE A 184 -8.93 -4.17 16.46
N ALA A 185 -9.29 -5.46 16.38
CA ALA A 185 -8.34 -6.52 16.07
C ALA A 185 -7.89 -6.43 14.61
N VAL A 186 -8.82 -6.23 13.68
CA VAL A 186 -8.53 -5.99 12.26
C VAL A 186 -7.59 -4.80 12.10
N THR A 187 -7.97 -3.65 12.68
CA THR A 187 -7.16 -2.42 12.60
C THR A 187 -5.79 -2.59 13.24
N GLY A 188 -5.73 -3.23 14.43
CA GLY A 188 -4.49 -3.47 15.14
C GLY A 188 -3.52 -4.36 14.35
N ARG A 189 -4.02 -5.42 13.71
CA ARG A 189 -3.22 -6.29 12.82
C ARG A 189 -2.72 -5.54 11.58
N LEU A 190 -3.58 -4.74 10.94
CA LEU A 190 -3.17 -3.92 9.79
C LEU A 190 -2.11 -2.88 10.18
N LEU A 191 -2.25 -2.23 11.34
CA LEU A 191 -1.22 -1.32 11.86
C LEU A 191 0.09 -2.06 12.18
N ALA A 192 0.00 -3.24 12.79
CA ALA A 192 1.15 -4.09 13.10
C ALA A 192 1.90 -4.57 11.85
N SER A 193 1.22 -4.66 10.69
CA SER A 193 1.84 -5.01 9.41
C SER A 193 2.60 -3.86 8.74
N LEU A 194 2.42 -2.60 9.17
CA LEU A 194 3.03 -1.44 8.51
C LEU A 194 4.57 -1.44 8.57
N PRO A 195 5.23 -1.78 9.70
CA PRO A 195 6.69 -1.90 9.72
C PRO A 195 7.20 -2.99 8.77
N LEU A 196 6.46 -4.09 8.64
CA LEU A 196 6.78 -5.15 7.69
C LEU A 196 6.65 -4.64 6.26
N GLN A 197 5.54 -3.99 5.92
CA GLN A 197 5.32 -3.36 4.61
C GLN A 197 6.41 -2.33 4.27
N LEU A 198 6.86 -1.54 5.25
CA LEU A 198 7.93 -0.57 5.09
C LEU A 198 9.25 -1.27 4.68
N LEU A 199 9.66 -2.28 5.43
CA LEU A 199 10.88 -3.03 5.13
C LEU A 199 10.76 -3.79 3.81
N TRP A 200 9.57 -4.34 3.55
CA TRP A 200 9.30 -5.12 2.35
C TRP A 200 9.36 -4.27 1.09
N SER A 201 8.82 -3.04 1.13
CA SER A 201 8.76 -2.11 -0.01
C SER A 201 10.01 -1.27 -0.24
N LEU A 202 10.96 -1.26 0.72
CA LEU A 202 12.26 -0.56 0.60
C LEU A 202 13.03 -0.83 -0.71
N PRO A 203 13.21 -2.08 -1.19
CA PRO A 203 13.92 -2.34 -2.43
C PRO A 203 13.23 -1.68 -3.63
N THR A 204 11.89 -1.74 -3.69
CA THR A 204 11.12 -1.12 -4.77
C THR A 204 11.21 0.39 -4.73
N VAL A 205 10.93 1.01 -3.57
CA VAL A 205 11.00 2.48 -3.45
C VAL A 205 12.43 2.97 -3.70
N GLY A 206 13.44 2.27 -3.17
CA GLY A 206 14.85 2.58 -3.39
C GLY A 206 15.22 2.52 -4.87
N TRP A 207 14.84 1.46 -5.58
CA TRP A 207 15.08 1.30 -7.02
C TRP A 207 14.40 2.41 -7.84
N LEU A 208 13.11 2.66 -7.60
CA LEU A 208 12.36 3.65 -8.35
C LEU A 208 12.91 5.07 -8.13
N MET A 209 13.23 5.43 -6.88
CA MET A 209 13.83 6.73 -6.57
C MET A 209 15.26 6.86 -7.10
N PHE A 210 16.05 5.79 -7.08
CA PHE A 210 17.37 5.75 -7.71
C PHE A 210 17.26 6.01 -9.21
N CYS A 211 16.38 5.29 -9.92
CA CYS A 211 16.12 5.54 -11.34
C CYS A 211 15.58 6.95 -11.59
N SER A 212 14.71 7.45 -10.72
CA SER A 212 14.18 8.82 -10.76
C SER A 212 15.30 9.87 -10.70
N ALA A 213 16.34 9.63 -9.91
CA ALA A 213 17.53 10.48 -9.80
C ALA A 213 18.57 10.21 -10.91
N PHE A 214 18.64 9.01 -11.47
CA PHE A 214 19.67 8.64 -12.44
C PHE A 214 19.28 8.98 -13.88
N VAL A 215 18.03 8.77 -14.26
CA VAL A 215 17.61 8.81 -15.67
C VAL A 215 17.38 10.25 -16.14
N ARG A 216 17.83 10.58 -17.36
CA ARG A 216 17.68 11.94 -17.95
C ARG A 216 16.34 12.14 -18.67
N SER A 217 15.76 11.07 -19.20
CA SER A 217 14.47 11.13 -19.89
C SER A 217 13.72 9.81 -19.71
N LYS A 218 12.40 9.91 -19.47
CA LYS A 218 11.48 8.77 -19.34
C LYS A 218 11.92 7.74 -18.28
N PRO A 219 11.95 8.09 -16.98
CA PRO A 219 12.35 7.18 -15.89
C PRO A 219 11.65 5.82 -15.92
N PHE A 220 10.36 5.78 -16.28
CA PHE A 220 9.57 4.55 -16.36
C PHE A 220 10.18 3.48 -17.27
N LEU A 221 10.68 3.86 -18.45
CA LEU A 221 11.26 2.90 -19.40
C LEU A 221 12.53 2.27 -18.82
N TRP A 222 13.35 3.05 -18.14
CA TRP A 222 14.58 2.53 -17.54
C TRP A 222 14.32 1.71 -16.28
N ALA A 223 13.37 2.14 -15.44
CA ALA A 223 13.09 1.46 -14.18
C ALA A 223 12.32 0.15 -14.37
N VAL A 224 11.44 0.06 -15.38
CA VAL A 224 10.51 -1.06 -15.56
C VAL A 224 10.86 -1.88 -16.80
N LEU A 225 10.92 -1.24 -17.97
CA LEU A 225 11.08 -1.97 -19.24
C LEU A 225 12.45 -2.63 -19.35
N VAL A 226 13.52 -1.95 -18.93
CA VAL A 226 14.88 -2.50 -19.02
C VAL A 226 15.06 -3.77 -18.15
N PRO A 227 14.70 -3.79 -16.84
CA PRO A 227 14.79 -5.02 -16.05
C PRO A 227 13.95 -6.18 -16.60
N ILE A 228 12.71 -5.90 -17.02
CA ILE A 228 11.81 -6.94 -17.55
C ILE A 228 12.36 -7.52 -18.86
N LEU A 229 12.80 -6.66 -19.77
CA LEU A 229 13.36 -7.09 -21.05
C LEU A 229 14.67 -7.85 -20.84
N ALA A 230 15.54 -7.39 -19.93
CA ALA A 230 16.77 -8.10 -19.57
C ALA A 230 16.46 -9.49 -18.99
N CYS A 231 15.50 -9.61 -18.07
CA CYS A 231 15.08 -10.91 -17.52
C CYS A 231 14.52 -11.83 -18.61
N THR A 232 13.72 -11.28 -19.53
CA THR A 232 13.17 -12.04 -20.66
C THR A 232 14.27 -12.54 -21.58
N ILE A 233 15.21 -11.66 -21.99
CA ILE A 233 16.33 -12.02 -22.86
C ILE A 233 17.20 -13.09 -22.20
N VAL A 234 17.56 -12.93 -20.93
CA VAL A 234 18.36 -13.91 -20.19
C VAL A 234 17.62 -15.25 -20.08
N SER A 235 16.30 -15.23 -19.88
CA SER A 235 15.49 -16.44 -19.80
C SER A 235 15.40 -17.18 -21.13
N VAL A 236 15.19 -16.46 -22.23
CA VAL A 236 15.17 -17.03 -23.58
C VAL A 236 16.56 -17.56 -23.96
N LEU A 237 17.62 -16.82 -23.65
CA LEU A 237 18.99 -17.27 -23.92
C LEU A 237 19.32 -18.53 -23.12
N GLY A 238 18.98 -18.58 -21.83
CA GLY A 238 19.15 -19.77 -20.99
C GLY A 238 18.42 -20.99 -21.56
N LEU A 239 17.19 -20.80 -22.05
CA LEU A 239 16.41 -21.85 -22.72
C LEU A 239 17.09 -22.34 -24.01
N VAL A 240 17.59 -21.42 -24.86
CA VAL A 240 18.17 -21.75 -26.18
C VAL A 240 19.57 -22.36 -26.06
N THR A 241 20.39 -21.86 -25.13
CA THR A 241 21.78 -22.29 -24.95
C THR A 241 21.93 -23.48 -24.00
N GLY A 242 20.88 -23.83 -23.27
CA GLY A 242 20.93 -24.82 -22.20
C GLY A 242 21.74 -24.38 -20.97
N LEU A 243 22.04 -23.08 -20.84
CA LEU A 243 22.72 -22.55 -19.66
C LEU A 243 21.81 -22.66 -18.44
N GLY A 244 22.31 -23.26 -17.36
CA GLY A 244 21.62 -23.43 -16.08
C GLY A 244 21.49 -22.12 -15.29
N VAL A 245 20.84 -21.11 -15.85
CA VAL A 245 20.61 -19.82 -15.19
C VAL A 245 19.45 -19.97 -14.18
N PRO A 246 19.57 -19.46 -12.95
CA PRO A 246 18.49 -19.52 -11.96
C PRO A 246 17.38 -18.48 -12.30
N HIS A 247 16.56 -18.80 -13.30
CA HIS A 247 15.49 -17.92 -13.81
C HIS A 247 14.54 -17.44 -12.71
N GLY A 248 14.13 -18.34 -11.82
CA GLY A 248 13.22 -17.99 -10.71
C GLY A 248 13.79 -16.91 -9.80
N LEU A 249 15.09 -17.01 -9.45
CA LEU A 249 15.77 -16.00 -8.63
C LEU A 249 15.87 -14.65 -9.36
N LEU A 250 16.16 -14.67 -10.67
CA LEU A 250 16.24 -13.44 -11.47
C LEU A 250 14.91 -12.68 -11.48
N TRP A 251 13.81 -13.36 -11.82
CA TRP A 251 12.48 -12.76 -11.82
C TRP A 251 12.04 -12.33 -10.42
N TYR A 252 12.38 -13.14 -9.41
CA TYR A 252 12.10 -12.81 -8.02
C TYR A 252 12.81 -11.53 -7.58
N VAL A 253 14.11 -11.38 -7.83
CA VAL A 253 14.86 -10.20 -7.38
C VAL A 253 14.52 -8.98 -8.23
N ALA A 254 14.59 -9.09 -9.56
CA ALA A 254 14.49 -7.94 -10.45
C ALA A 254 13.07 -7.40 -10.60
N VAL A 255 12.07 -8.28 -10.67
CA VAL A 255 10.68 -7.90 -10.95
C VAL A 255 9.84 -7.94 -9.68
N PHE A 256 9.80 -9.07 -8.99
CA PHE A 256 8.95 -9.20 -7.80
C PHE A 256 9.44 -8.31 -6.65
N ARG A 257 10.67 -8.49 -6.19
CA ARG A 257 11.26 -7.68 -5.11
C ARG A 257 11.54 -6.24 -5.58
N GLY A 258 12.06 -6.08 -6.80
CA GLY A 258 12.44 -4.78 -7.36
C GLY A 258 11.28 -3.87 -7.77
N LEU A 259 10.15 -4.40 -8.23
CA LEU A 259 9.05 -3.58 -8.75
C LEU A 259 7.71 -3.80 -8.04
N MET A 260 7.44 -5.00 -7.54
CA MET A 260 6.13 -5.36 -7.00
C MET A 260 6.05 -5.32 -5.47
N SER A 261 7.16 -5.13 -4.74
CA SER A 261 7.12 -5.11 -3.26
C SER A 261 6.34 -3.93 -2.66
N VAL A 262 6.05 -2.90 -3.45
CA VAL A 262 5.18 -1.80 -3.00
C VAL A 262 3.71 -2.24 -2.88
N ILE A 263 3.32 -3.34 -3.53
CA ILE A 263 1.97 -3.89 -3.44
C ILE A 263 1.73 -4.38 -2.00
N PRO A 264 0.61 -3.96 -1.36
CA PRO A 264 0.31 -4.30 0.01
C PRO A 264 0.14 -5.81 0.18
N GLY A 265 0.81 -6.39 1.17
CA GLY A 265 0.72 -7.84 1.43
C GLY A 265 1.38 -8.70 0.35
N SER A 266 2.28 -8.17 -0.47
CA SER A 266 2.92 -8.97 -1.53
C SER A 266 3.77 -10.13 -1.01
N TRP A 267 4.33 -10.05 0.21
CA TRP A 267 5.00 -11.19 0.88
C TRP A 267 4.09 -12.40 1.07
N ALA A 268 2.80 -12.14 1.09
CA ALA A 268 1.74 -13.02 1.52
C ALA A 268 1.17 -13.80 0.30
N LEU A 269 1.35 -13.28 -0.92
CA LEU A 269 0.77 -13.81 -2.16
C LEU A 269 1.13 -15.27 -2.46
N GLN A 270 2.33 -15.73 -2.12
CA GLN A 270 2.80 -17.09 -2.46
C GLN A 270 2.07 -18.20 -1.68
N GLY A 271 1.47 -17.90 -0.53
CA GLY A 271 0.75 -18.87 0.30
C GLY A 271 -0.75 -18.59 0.45
N LEU A 272 -1.24 -17.46 -0.06
CA LEU A 272 -2.63 -17.03 0.16
C LEU A 272 -3.63 -17.91 -0.58
N GLY A 273 -3.33 -18.31 -1.81
CA GLY A 273 -4.24 -19.13 -2.62
C GLY A 273 -4.60 -20.45 -1.95
N ILE A 274 -3.60 -21.17 -1.44
CA ILE A 274 -3.79 -22.47 -0.77
C ILE A 274 -4.64 -22.31 0.49
N ARG A 275 -4.38 -21.28 1.31
CA ARG A 275 -5.15 -21.03 2.54
C ARG A 275 -6.59 -20.58 2.28
N LEU A 276 -6.83 -19.84 1.18
CA LEU A 276 -8.18 -19.47 0.77
C LEU A 276 -8.97 -20.67 0.25
N ASP A 277 -8.31 -21.62 -0.40
CA ASP A 277 -8.93 -22.88 -0.84
C ASP A 277 -9.22 -23.83 0.34
N GLU A 278 -8.44 -23.77 1.41
CA GLU A 278 -8.66 -24.56 2.63
C GLU A 278 -9.73 -23.98 3.56
N ALA A 279 -10.01 -22.67 3.48
CA ALA A 279 -10.97 -21.99 4.33
C ALA A 279 -12.41 -22.43 4.01
N ARG A 280 -13.13 -22.91 5.02
CA ARG A 280 -14.48 -23.48 4.86
C ARG A 280 -15.59 -22.49 5.18
N ASP A 281 -15.27 -21.46 5.96
CA ASP A 281 -16.22 -20.42 6.33
C ASP A 281 -15.66 -19.00 6.09
N PRO A 282 -16.53 -17.97 5.99
CA PRO A 282 -16.08 -16.59 5.78
C PRO A 282 -15.18 -16.05 6.90
N GLY A 283 -15.28 -16.59 8.12
CA GLY A 283 -14.45 -16.17 9.26
C GLY A 283 -13.01 -16.64 9.14
N GLU A 284 -12.82 -17.91 8.77
CA GLU A 284 -11.55 -18.53 8.45
C GLU A 284 -10.88 -17.85 7.27
N MET A 285 -11.63 -17.45 6.24
CA MET A 285 -11.08 -16.68 5.12
C MET A 285 -10.51 -15.33 5.59
N VAL A 286 -11.28 -14.58 6.40
CA VAL A 286 -10.82 -13.30 6.95
C VAL A 286 -9.62 -13.49 7.86
N LEU A 287 -9.66 -14.50 8.73
CA LEU A 287 -8.57 -14.81 9.64
C LEU A 287 -7.31 -15.22 8.88
N ALA A 288 -7.44 -16.01 7.80
CA ALA A 288 -6.34 -16.42 6.95
C ALA A 288 -5.64 -15.22 6.31
N VAL A 289 -6.40 -14.23 5.81
CA VAL A 289 -5.82 -13.00 5.26
C VAL A 289 -5.15 -12.16 6.35
N LEU A 290 -5.79 -12.03 7.52
CA LEU A 290 -5.25 -11.23 8.64
C LEU A 290 -4.01 -11.84 9.29
N ASP A 291 -3.98 -13.17 9.43
CA ASP A 291 -2.83 -13.89 9.99
C ASP A 291 -1.62 -13.78 9.05
N GLN A 292 -1.87 -13.87 7.75
CA GLN A 292 -0.84 -13.69 6.74
C GLN A 292 -0.32 -12.25 6.65
N ALA A 293 -1.18 -11.25 6.92
CA ALA A 293 -0.79 -9.86 6.97
C ALA A 293 0.16 -9.55 8.14
N ASN A 294 0.08 -10.28 9.27
CA ASN A 294 1.02 -10.09 10.39
C ASN A 294 2.44 -10.57 10.07
N GLY A 295 2.58 -11.60 9.22
CA GLY A 295 3.83 -11.97 8.55
C GLY A 295 5.08 -12.06 9.44
N LEU A 296 4.95 -12.36 10.74
CA LEU A 296 6.06 -12.26 11.69
C LEU A 296 7.22 -13.18 11.31
N GLU A 297 6.92 -14.31 10.69
CA GLU A 297 7.90 -15.26 10.14
C GLU A 297 8.82 -14.62 9.09
N VAL A 298 8.31 -13.62 8.34
CA VAL A 298 9.06 -12.92 7.31
C VAL A 298 10.25 -12.16 7.90
N TYR A 299 10.14 -11.66 9.13
CA TYR A 299 11.27 -11.03 9.84
C TYR A 299 12.41 -12.00 10.15
N GLY A 300 12.10 -13.30 10.27
CA GLY A 300 13.10 -14.34 10.47
C GLY A 300 13.86 -14.70 9.18
N GLY A 301 13.33 -14.35 8.01
CA GLY A 301 13.96 -14.62 6.72
C GLY A 301 15.10 -13.65 6.42
N ILE A 302 16.20 -14.13 5.83
CA ILE A 302 17.30 -13.25 5.41
C ILE A 302 16.92 -12.33 4.24
N ASP A 303 15.93 -12.73 3.43
CA ASP A 303 15.50 -12.00 2.23
C ASP A 303 14.97 -10.60 2.53
N ILE A 304 14.20 -10.42 3.62
CA ILE A 304 13.68 -9.10 3.98
C ILE A 304 14.82 -8.12 4.28
N TRP A 305 15.85 -8.59 4.97
CA TRP A 305 16.99 -7.78 5.40
C TRP A 305 17.91 -7.46 4.23
N ILE A 306 18.15 -8.42 3.32
CA ILE A 306 18.87 -8.17 2.07
C ILE A 306 18.14 -7.11 1.25
N GLY A 307 16.82 -7.27 1.07
CA GLY A 307 16.00 -6.30 0.35
C GLY A 307 16.04 -4.91 0.98
N ALA A 308 15.92 -4.82 2.30
CA ALA A 308 15.99 -3.56 3.03
C ALA A 308 17.38 -2.90 2.89
N ALA A 309 18.46 -3.67 2.98
CA ALA A 309 19.82 -3.17 2.79
C ALA A 309 20.04 -2.63 1.37
N VAL A 310 19.58 -3.37 0.35
CA VAL A 310 19.64 -2.93 -1.05
C VAL A 310 18.82 -1.65 -1.27
N GLY A 311 17.60 -1.59 -0.75
CA GLY A 311 16.75 -0.40 -0.83
C GLY A 311 17.39 0.82 -0.18
N ALA A 312 17.95 0.66 1.02
CA ALA A 312 18.66 1.73 1.73
C ALA A 312 19.91 2.21 0.97
N ALA A 313 20.68 1.29 0.39
CA ALA A 313 21.84 1.62 -0.43
C ALA A 313 21.44 2.41 -1.68
N LEU A 314 20.34 2.04 -2.35
CA LEU A 314 19.81 2.75 -3.52
C LEU A 314 19.30 4.15 -3.16
N LEU A 315 18.65 4.32 -2.01
CA LEU A 315 18.27 5.64 -1.50
C LEU A 315 19.50 6.52 -1.21
N ALA A 316 20.54 5.95 -0.59
CA ALA A 316 21.80 6.65 -0.36
C ALA A 316 22.48 7.07 -1.67
N ALA A 317 22.46 6.18 -2.68
CA ALA A 317 22.95 6.49 -4.02
C ALA A 317 22.13 7.61 -4.68
N ALA A 318 20.80 7.64 -4.51
CA ALA A 318 19.95 8.71 -5.00
C ALA A 318 20.28 10.07 -4.37
N VAL A 319 20.58 10.11 -3.07
CA VAL A 319 21.07 11.32 -2.38
C VAL A 319 22.39 11.80 -3.00
N GLN A 320 23.32 10.88 -3.25
CA GLN A 320 24.62 11.24 -3.81
C GLN A 320 24.52 11.75 -5.26
N LEU A 321 23.67 11.12 -6.07
CA LEU A 321 23.41 11.55 -7.45
C LEU A 321 22.80 12.95 -7.52
N ARG A 322 21.89 13.28 -6.59
CA ARG A 322 21.28 14.62 -6.49
C ARG A 322 22.33 15.69 -6.18
N ARG A 323 23.28 15.40 -5.29
CA ARG A 323 24.38 16.32 -4.95
C ARG A 323 25.20 16.70 -6.18
N TRP A 324 25.68 15.71 -6.93
CA TRP A 324 26.66 15.90 -8.01
C TRP A 324 26.07 16.44 -9.32
N ARG A 325 24.83 16.06 -9.67
CA ARG A 325 24.30 16.30 -11.02
C ARG A 325 23.57 17.62 -11.19
N ASP A 326 23.17 18.26 -10.10
CA ASP A 326 22.55 19.58 -10.14
C ASP A 326 23.62 20.71 -10.15
N GLU A 327 24.91 20.36 -10.25
CA GLU A 327 26.06 21.28 -10.36
C GLU A 327 26.65 21.36 -11.77
N ALA A 328 26.19 20.51 -12.69
CA ALA A 328 26.65 20.40 -14.08
C ALA A 328 25.56 20.82 -15.07
#